data_AF-A0A8T0P8K3-F1
#
_entry.id   AF-A0A8T0P8K3-F1
#
_cell.length_a   1.000
_cell.length_b   1.000
_cell.length_c   1.000
_cell.angle_alpha   90.00
_cell.angle_beta   90.00
_cell.angle_gamma   90.00
#
_symmetry.space_group_name_H-M   'P 1'
#
loop_
_entity.id
_entity.type
_entity.pdbx_description
1 polymer ?
#
loop_
_entity_poly.entity_id
_entity_poly.type
_entity_poly.pdbx_seq_one_letter_code
_entity_poly.pdbx_strand_id
1 'polypeptide(L)'
;MYQVSKSAITNPDDLELWPKVDDERRQKGSTNDMLFKIPLLISYISSIMTLMEGDVILTGTPEGVGPVRVGQKIKAGITDLIDVEFDVQMRNWSFSGDAISNE
;
A
#
# COMPACT_ATOMS: atom_id res chain seq x y z
N MET A 1 -10.11 0.82 8.13
CA MET A 1 -9.14 1.55 7.28
C MET A 1 -8.46 2.57 8.15
N TYR A 2 -7.15 2.45 8.35
CA TYR A 2 -6.41 3.44 9.12
C TYR A 2 -5.97 4.58 8.19
N GLN A 3 -6.13 5.83 8.64
CA GLN A 3 -5.71 7.02 7.90
C GLN A 3 -4.95 7.94 8.85
N VAL A 4 -3.85 8.52 8.36
CA VAL A 4 -3.10 9.56 9.06
C VAL A 4 -3.56 10.90 8.51
N SER A 5 -4.06 11.77 9.38
CA SER A 5 -4.50 13.12 8.97
C SER A 5 -3.32 13.94 8.47
N LYS A 6 -3.54 14.77 7.45
CA LYS A 6 -2.51 15.67 6.89
C LYS A 6 -1.81 16.53 7.96
N SER A 7 -2.53 16.96 8.99
CA SER A 7 -1.98 17.77 10.08
C SER A 7 -0.93 17.05 10.94
N ALA A 8 -0.90 15.73 10.94
CA ALA A 8 0.13 14.94 11.65
C ALA A 8 1.44 14.83 10.84
N ILE A 9 1.44 15.24 9.57
CA ILE A 9 2.58 15.11 8.66
C ILE A 9 3.28 16.46 8.54
N THR A 10 4.50 16.54 9.04
CA THR A 10 5.31 17.77 8.96
C THR A 10 5.86 17.99 7.55
N ASN A 11 6.43 16.95 6.94
CA ASN A 11 6.96 16.99 5.58
C ASN A 11 6.56 15.71 4.81
N PRO A 12 5.65 15.80 3.83
CA PRO A 12 5.22 14.61 3.06
C PRO A 12 6.30 14.11 2.08
N ASP A 13 7.29 14.94 1.75
CA ASP A 13 8.37 14.59 0.83
C ASP A 13 9.58 13.97 1.56
N ASP A 14 9.47 13.70 2.86
CA ASP A 14 10.52 13.02 3.64
C ASP A 14 9.91 12.07 4.69
N LEU A 15 9.26 11.02 4.19
CA LEU A 15 8.66 9.97 5.01
C LEU A 15 9.36 8.64 4.72
N GLU A 16 9.77 7.93 5.77
CA GLU A 16 10.36 6.59 5.67
C GLU A 16 9.26 5.53 5.67
N LEU A 17 9.23 4.68 4.64
CA LEU A 17 8.37 3.50 4.55
C LEU A 17 9.18 2.23 4.71
N TRP A 18 8.63 1.25 5.43
CA TRP A 18 9.29 -0.02 5.69
C TRP A 18 8.28 -1.17 5.79
N PRO A 19 8.43 -2.23 4.99
CA PRO A 19 7.81 -3.52 5.25
C PRO A 19 8.84 -4.56 5.74
N LYS A 20 8.35 -5.46 6.58
CA LYS A 20 8.99 -6.68 7.04
C LYS A 20 8.13 -7.89 6.68
N VAL A 21 8.78 -9.00 6.33
CA VAL A 21 8.14 -10.31 6.16
C VAL A 21 8.84 -11.26 7.12
N ASP A 22 8.10 -11.84 8.06
CA ASP A 22 8.65 -12.67 9.14
C ASP A 22 9.84 -12.00 9.85
N ASP A 23 9.65 -10.75 10.26
CA ASP A 23 10.65 -9.86 10.89
C ASP A 23 11.85 -9.42 10.02
N GLU A 24 12.02 -10.00 8.83
CA GLU A 24 13.05 -9.61 7.87
C GLU A 24 12.62 -8.35 7.09
N ARG A 25 13.40 -7.28 7.17
CA ARG A 25 13.16 -6.04 6.42
C ARG A 25 13.34 -6.29 4.93
N ARG A 26 12.28 -6.13 4.15
CA ARG A 26 12.27 -6.37 2.69
C ARG A 26 12.46 -5.10 1.87
N GLN A 27 11.90 -3.99 2.34
CA GLN A 27 12.12 -2.69 1.73
C GLN A 27 12.41 -1.64 2.81
N LYS A 28 13.06 -0.57 2.39
CA LYS A 28 13.24 0.65 3.14
C LYS A 28 13.37 1.79 2.14
N GLY A 29 12.46 2.76 2.14
CA GLY A 29 12.52 3.88 1.20
C GLY A 29 12.07 5.17 1.83
N SER A 30 12.56 6.30 1.30
CA SER A 30 12.05 7.63 1.64
C SER A 30 11.18 8.17 0.50
N THR A 31 10.11 8.92 0.82
CA THR A 31 9.38 9.71 -0.19
C THR A 31 10.25 10.81 -0.81
N ASN A 32 11.41 11.11 -0.21
CA ASN A 32 12.39 12.00 -0.80
C ASN A 32 12.98 11.42 -2.10
N ASP A 33 13.06 10.09 -2.20
CA ASP A 33 13.59 9.38 -3.37
C ASP A 33 12.56 9.18 -4.49
N MET A 34 11.31 9.63 -4.28
CA MET A 34 10.28 9.56 -5.31
C MET A 34 10.65 10.41 -6.53
N LEU A 35 10.69 9.78 -7.70
CA LEU A 35 10.94 10.44 -8.98
C LEU A 35 9.90 11.53 -9.29
N PHE A 36 8.62 11.27 -8.97
CA PHE A 36 7.52 12.21 -9.14
C PHE A 36 6.90 12.51 -7.78
N LYS A 37 6.93 13.78 -7.35
CA LYS A 37 6.37 14.21 -6.07
C LYS A 37 4.84 14.24 -6.09
N ILE A 38 4.23 14.19 -4.90
CA ILE A 38 2.78 14.13 -4.72
C ILE A 38 2.03 15.23 -5.52
N PRO A 39 2.45 16.51 -5.53
CA PRO A 39 1.76 17.54 -6.31
C PRO A 39 1.73 17.25 -7.81
N LEU A 40 2.82 16.70 -8.37
CA LEU A 40 2.91 16.36 -9.79
C LEU A 40 2.00 15.17 -10.12
N LEU A 41 1.96 14.14 -9.26
CA LEU A 41 1.07 13.00 -9.44
C LEU A 41 -0.40 13.44 -9.48
N ILE A 42 -0.83 14.27 -8.53
CA ILE A 42 -2.19 14.81 -8.48
C ILE A 42 -2.50 15.61 -9.75
N SER A 43 -1.62 16.55 -10.13
CA SER A 43 -1.81 17.38 -11.32
C SER A 43 -1.91 16.54 -12.59
N TYR A 44 -1.01 15.58 -12.78
CA TYR A 44 -0.97 14.73 -13.97
C TYR A 44 -2.23 13.88 -14.09
N ILE A 45 -2.63 13.19 -13.02
CA ILE A 45 -3.83 12.34 -13.01
C ILE A 45 -5.09 13.19 -13.26
N SER A 46 -5.20 14.35 -12.61
CA SER A 46 -6.35 15.26 -12.76
C SER A 46 -6.50 15.84 -14.18
N SER A 47 -5.42 15.84 -14.97
CA SER A 47 -5.46 16.29 -16.37
C SER A 47 -6.06 15.23 -17.31
N ILE A 48 -6.12 13.97 -16.87
CA ILE A 48 -6.59 12.82 -17.65
C ILE A 48 -8.00 12.40 -17.20
N MET A 49 -8.27 12.43 -15.89
CA MET A 49 -9.55 12.06 -15.31
C MET A 49 -9.92 12.96 -14.12
N THR A 50 -11.21 13.09 -13.83
CA THR A 50 -11.68 13.81 -12.65
C THR A 50 -11.35 13.03 -11.38
N LEU A 51 -10.64 13.64 -10.44
CA LEU A 51 -10.44 13.11 -9.10
C LEU A 51 -11.65 13.43 -8.22
N MET A 52 -12.15 12.41 -7.53
CA MET A 52 -13.28 12.51 -6.61
C MET A 52 -12.80 12.43 -5.16
N GLU A 53 -13.60 12.96 -4.24
CA GLU A 53 -13.35 12.78 -2.81
C GLU A 53 -13.35 11.28 -2.47
N GLY A 54 -12.32 10.85 -1.75
CA GLY A 54 -12.11 9.45 -1.38
C GLY A 54 -11.25 8.65 -2.36
N ASP A 55 -10.86 9.21 -3.50
CA ASP A 55 -9.93 8.54 -4.42
C ASP A 55 -8.57 8.29 -3.76
N VAL A 56 -8.00 7.10 -4.05
CA VAL A 56 -6.71 6.66 -3.51
C VAL A 56 -5.69 6.55 -4.64
N ILE A 57 -4.60 7.31 -4.52
CA ILE A 57 -3.46 7.28 -5.45
C ILE A 57 -2.34 6.46 -4.82
N LEU A 58 -1.95 5.37 -5.49
CA LEU A 58 -0.76 4.59 -5.12
C LEU A 58 0.46 5.26 -5.74
N THR A 59 1.31 5.89 -4.92
CA THR A 59 2.39 6.78 -5.37
C THR A 59 3.66 6.06 -5.83
N GLY A 60 3.63 4.73 -5.89
CA GLY A 60 4.76 3.87 -6.24
C GLY A 60 5.28 3.07 -5.05
N THR A 61 6.37 2.33 -5.29
CA THR A 61 7.05 1.51 -4.29
C THR A 61 8.57 1.68 -4.46
N PRO A 62 9.35 1.72 -3.36
CA PRO A 62 10.80 1.65 -3.47
C PRO A 62 11.25 0.28 -4.01
N GLU A 63 12.55 0.09 -4.20
CA GLU A 63 13.12 -1.19 -4.58
C GLU A 63 12.89 -2.30 -3.51
N GLY A 64 13.16 -3.55 -3.88
CA GLY A 64 13.06 -4.69 -2.96
C GLY A 64 11.71 -5.42 -2.94
N VAL A 65 10.87 -5.22 -3.97
CA VAL A 65 9.65 -6.03 -4.15
C VAL A 65 10.02 -7.50 -4.34
N GLY A 66 9.28 -8.39 -3.67
CA GLY A 66 9.51 -9.82 -3.75
C GLY A 66 8.27 -10.65 -3.39
N PRO A 67 8.31 -11.96 -3.65
CA PRO A 67 7.19 -12.85 -3.35
C PRO A 67 7.00 -13.04 -1.84
N VAL A 68 5.76 -13.30 -1.45
CA VAL A 68 5.37 -13.75 -0.10
C VAL A 68 4.66 -15.10 -0.20
N ARG A 69 4.66 -15.86 0.90
CA ARG A 69 4.11 -17.22 0.98
C ARG A 69 3.01 -17.28 2.04
N VAL A 70 2.09 -18.20 1.84
CA VAL A 70 1.04 -18.50 2.84
C VAL A 70 1.68 -18.91 4.16
N GLY A 71 1.15 -18.38 5.26
CA GLY A 71 1.67 -18.57 6.61
C GLY A 71 2.71 -17.54 7.04
N GLN A 72 3.18 -16.67 6.12
CA GLN A 72 4.06 -15.56 6.49
C GLN A 72 3.27 -14.41 7.11
N LYS A 73 3.96 -13.60 7.92
CA LYS A 73 3.42 -12.40 8.53
C LYS A 73 4.07 -11.16 7.92
N ILE A 74 3.26 -10.19 7.54
CA ILE A 74 3.73 -8.91 7.00
C ILE A 74 3.47 -7.83 8.03
N LYS A 75 4.52 -7.08 8.39
CA LYS A 75 4.41 -5.84 9.16
C LYS A 75 4.93 -4.69 8.31
N ALA A 76 4.13 -3.65 8.11
CA ALA A 76 4.52 -2.51 7.29
C ALA A 76 4.08 -1.20 7.93
N GLY A 77 4.75 -0.11 7.60
CA GLY A 77 4.39 1.18 8.16
C GLY A 77 5.12 2.36 7.55
N ILE A 78 4.74 3.54 8.02
CA ILE A 78 5.45 4.80 7.83
C ILE A 78 6.00 5.18 9.20
N THR A 79 7.31 5.39 9.29
CA THR A 79 8.01 5.66 10.56
C THR A 79 7.36 6.84 11.30
N ASP A 80 7.18 6.67 12.61
CA ASP A 80 6.55 7.61 13.55
C ASP A 80 5.06 7.95 13.32
N LEU A 81 4.45 7.43 12.25
CA LEU A 81 3.06 7.75 11.91
C LEU A 81 2.11 6.57 12.11
N ILE A 82 2.44 5.40 11.56
CA ILE A 82 1.54 4.25 11.59
C ILE A 82 2.27 2.95 11.26
N ASP A 83 1.83 1.84 11.88
CA ASP A 83 2.13 0.49 11.44
C ASP A 83 0.86 -0.37 11.29
N VAL A 84 0.97 -1.39 10.46
CA VAL A 84 -0.05 -2.42 10.24
C VAL A 84 0.62 -3.77 10.21
N GLU A 85 -0.09 -4.80 10.68
CA GLU A 85 0.36 -6.18 10.66
C GLU A 85 -0.77 -7.09 10.18
N PHE A 86 -0.46 -8.03 9.30
CA PHE A 86 -1.43 -8.99 8.79
C PHE A 86 -0.77 -10.30 8.35
N ASP A 87 -1.52 -11.39 8.45
CA ASP A 87 -1.08 -12.73 8.03
C ASP A 87 -1.39 -12.97 6.54
N VAL A 88 -0.44 -13.58 5.84
CA VAL A 88 -0.62 -14.02 4.45
C VAL A 88 -1.36 -15.35 4.47
N GLN A 89 -2.61 -15.33 4.01
CA GLN A 89 -3.46 -16.52 3.93
C GLN A 89 -3.86 -16.82 2.49
N MET A 90 -4.02 -18.10 2.17
CA MET A 90 -4.66 -18.51 0.92
C MET A 90 -6.14 -18.11 1.00
N ARG A 91 -6.66 -17.51 -0.07
CA ARG A 91 -8.09 -17.20 -0.15
C ARG A 91 -8.87 -18.50 -0.32
N ASN A 92 -9.57 -18.94 0.73
CA ASN A 92 -10.49 -20.08 0.67
C ASN A 92 -11.88 -19.58 0.26
N TRP A 93 -12.17 -19.64 -1.03
CA TRP A 93 -13.50 -19.32 -1.54
C TRP A 93 -14.38 -20.57 -1.48
N SER A 94 -15.37 -20.59 -0.58
CA SER A 94 -16.46 -21.57 -0.62
C SER A 94 -17.66 -20.92 -1.32
N PHE A 95 -17.95 -21.34 -2.55
CA PHE A 95 -19.22 -21.00 -3.20
C PHE A 95 -20.33 -21.78 -2.48
N SER A 96 -21.17 -21.09 -1.71
CA SER A 96 -22.48 -21.60 -1.30
C SER A 96 -23.53 -21.05 -2.27
N GLY A 97 -23.77 -21.78 -3.37
CA GLY A 97 -24.80 -21.41 -4.34
C GLY A 97 -24.80 -22.37 -5.52
N ASP A 98 -25.90 -23.12 -5.64
CA ASP A 98 -26.19 -24.02 -6.75
C ASP A 98 -26.23 -23.28 -8.10
N ALA A 99 -25.44 -23.76 -9.06
CA ALA A 99 -25.71 -23.82 -10.51
C ALA A 99 -24.39 -23.80 -11.29
N ILE A 100 -24.00 -24.94 -11.86
CA ILE A 100 -24.01 -25.18 -13.31
C ILE A 100 -24.29 -26.68 -13.51
N SER A 101 -25.53 -27.03 -13.85
CA SER A 101 -25.79 -28.25 -14.61
C SER A 101 -25.16 -28.08 -15.99
N ASN A 102 -24.30 -29.01 -16.37
CA ASN A 102 -23.72 -29.08 -17.71
C ASN A 102 -24.83 -29.12 -18.76
N GLU A 103 -24.84 -28.15 -19.67
CA GLU A 103 -25.14 -28.37 -21.09
C GLU A 103 -23.85 -28.16 -21.88
#